data_AF-A0A379W4Q3-F1
#
_entry.id   AF-A0A379W4Q3-F1
#
_cell.length_a   1.000
_cell.length_b   1.000
_cell.length_c   1.000
_cell.angle_alpha   90.00
_cell.angle_beta   90.00
_cell.angle_gamma   90.00
#
_symmetry.space_group_name_H-M   'P 1'
#
loop_
_entity.id
_entity.type
_entity.pdbx_description
1 polymer ?
#
loop_
_entity_poly.entity_id
_entity_poly.type
_entity_poly.pdbx_seq_one_letter_code
_entity_poly.pdbx_strand_id
1 'polypeptide(L)'
;MARRPFSSQSLVLIVIAIAINMIGGQLISMLKLPIFLDSIGTLISAVLLGPFIGMLTGLLTNLLWGLLTDPIAAAFAPVAMVIGLVAGWLARAGWFVPCPK
;
A
#
# COMPACT_ATOMS: atom_id res chain seq x y z
N MET A 1 17.62 8.43 -18.39
CA MET A 1 18.22 8.23 -17.05
C MET A 1 17.69 6.93 -16.47
N ALA A 2 18.47 5.85 -16.55
CA ALA A 2 18.06 4.50 -16.15
C ALA A 2 17.88 4.45 -14.62
N ARG A 3 16.62 4.46 -14.15
CA ARG A 3 16.30 4.33 -12.73
C ARG A 3 16.55 2.88 -12.32
N ARG A 4 17.61 2.65 -11.53
CA ARG A 4 17.90 1.32 -10.98
C ARG A 4 16.69 0.88 -10.13
N PRO A 5 16.14 -0.33 -10.35
CA PRO A 5 14.93 -0.79 -9.67
C PRO A 5 15.12 -1.02 -8.16
N PHE A 6 16.37 -1.05 -7.67
CA PHE A 6 16.71 -1.26 -6.27
C PHE A 6 17.81 -0.30 -5.85
N SER A 7 17.43 0.89 -5.39
CA SER A 7 18.29 1.79 -4.62
C SER A 7 17.94 1.62 -3.14
N SER A 8 18.89 1.73 -2.21
CA SER A 8 18.61 1.59 -0.76
C SER A 8 17.45 2.47 -0.29
N GLN A 9 17.26 3.63 -0.92
CA GLN A 9 16.14 4.54 -0.68
C GLN A 9 14.77 3.93 -1.00
N SER A 10 14.65 3.16 -2.08
CA SER A 10 13.39 2.48 -2.44
C SER A 10 13.01 1.42 -1.41
N LEU A 11 13.99 0.70 -0.86
CA LEU A 11 13.75 -0.32 0.15
C LEU A 11 13.30 0.31 1.48
N VAL A 12 13.92 1.42 1.87
CA VAL A 12 13.51 2.20 3.05
C VAL A 12 12.08 2.71 2.90
N LEU A 13 11.70 3.19 1.70
CA LEU A 13 10.33 3.63 1.43
C LEU A 13 9.30 2.50 1.54
N ILE A 14 9.64 1.27 1.12
CA ILE A 14 8.76 0.10 1.30
C ILE A 14 8.55 -0.18 2.78
N VAL A 15 9.65 -0.21 3.56
CA VAL A 15 9.59 -0.48 5.01
C VAL A 15 8.76 0.58 5.73
N ILE A 16 8.94 1.85 5.39
CA ILE A 16 8.14 2.95 5.96
C ILE A 16 6.66 2.82 5.56
N ALA A 17 6.36 2.48 4.31
CA ALA A 17 4.99 2.29 3.85
C ALA A 17 4.27 1.16 4.61
N ILE A 18 4.96 0.04 4.85
CA ILE A 18 4.44 -1.08 5.65
C ILE A 18 4.22 -0.63 7.11
N ALA A 19 5.15 0.12 7.70
CA ALA A 19 5.01 0.62 9.05
C ALA A 19 3.79 1.55 9.20
N ILE A 20 3.58 2.48 8.25
CA ILE A 20 2.41 3.37 8.22
C ILE A 20 1.12 2.55 8.10
N ASN A 21 1.10 1.54 7.23
CA ASN A 21 -0.04 0.65 7.07
C ASN A 21 -0.39 -0.11 8.36
N MET A 22 0.62 -0.59 9.09
CA MET A 22 0.40 -1.25 10.38
C MET A 22 -0.12 -0.26 11.44
N ILE A 23 0.43 0.95 11.52
CA ILE A 23 -0.07 1.97 12.46
C ILE A 23 -1.53 2.33 12.12
N GLY A 24 -1.84 2.50 10.83
CA GLY A 24 -3.20 2.74 10.34
C GLY A 24 -4.15 1.62 10.75
N GLY A 25 -3.79 0.36 10.50
CA GLY A 25 -4.60 -0.80 10.90
C GLY A 25 -4.80 -0.92 12.42
N GLN A 26 -3.80 -0.55 13.22
CA GLN A 26 -3.90 -0.54 14.68
C GLN A 26 -4.90 0.53 15.16
N LEU A 27 -4.83 1.74 14.57
CA LEU A 27 -5.78 2.83 14.84
C LEU A 27 -7.21 2.44 14.49
N ILE A 28 -7.42 1.80 13.34
CA ILE A 28 -8.73 1.30 12.91
C ILE A 28 -9.28 0.27 13.89
N SER A 29 -8.45 -0.69 14.30
CA SER A 29 -8.83 -1.74 15.24
C SER A 29 -9.23 -1.18 16.60
N MET A 30 -8.55 -0.11 17.05
CA MET A 30 -8.89 0.57 18.30
C MET A 30 -10.14 1.45 18.19
N LEU A 31 -10.35 2.15 17.08
CA LEU A 31 -11.50 3.03 16.87
C LEU A 31 -12.74 2.31 16.28
N LYS A 32 -12.62 1.01 15.93
CA LYS A 32 -13.65 0.21 15.23
C LYS A 32 -14.25 0.91 14.01
N LEU A 33 -13.43 1.65 13.27
CA LEU A 33 -13.86 2.37 12.07
C LEU A 33 -13.94 1.40 10.87
N PRO A 34 -15.04 1.36 10.10
CA PRO A 34 -15.12 0.55 8.88
C PRO A 34 -14.42 1.25 7.69
N ILE A 35 -13.17 1.69 7.88
CA ILE A 35 -12.38 2.42 6.88
C ILE A 35 -10.98 1.79 6.78
N PHE A 36 -10.49 1.54 5.58
CA PHE A 36 -9.17 0.93 5.32
C PHE A 36 -8.03 1.96 5.30
N LEU A 37 -7.70 2.55 6.45
CA LEU A 37 -6.57 3.47 6.61
C LEU A 37 -5.20 2.80 6.38
N ASP A 38 -5.14 1.48 6.41
CA ASP A 38 -4.01 0.63 6.02
C ASP A 38 -3.75 0.59 4.51
N SER A 39 -4.58 1.24 3.68
CA SER A 39 -4.35 1.35 2.24
C SER A 39 -3.51 2.57 1.85
N ILE A 40 -3.23 3.50 2.77
CA ILE A 40 -2.50 4.73 2.46
C ILE A 40 -1.04 4.44 2.08
N GLY A 41 -0.33 3.64 2.85
CA GLY A 41 1.04 3.22 2.53
C GLY A 41 1.10 2.31 1.30
N THR A 42 0.06 1.51 1.07
CA THR A 42 -0.11 0.75 -0.18
C THR A 42 -0.18 1.67 -1.39
N LEU A 43 -0.94 2.76 -1.29
CA LEU A 43 -1.10 3.75 -2.35
C LEU A 43 0.18 4.55 -2.58
N ILE A 44 0.86 4.99 -1.51
CA ILE A 44 2.16 5.68 -1.59
C ILE A 44 3.23 4.78 -2.23
N SER A 45 3.33 3.52 -1.82
CA SER A 45 4.28 2.56 -2.40
C SER A 45 3.94 2.22 -3.85
N ALA A 46 2.66 2.09 -4.20
CA ALA A 46 2.22 1.88 -5.57
C ALA A 46 2.58 3.05 -6.50
N VAL A 47 2.39 4.28 -6.02
CA VAL A 47 2.66 5.50 -6.78
C VAL A 47 4.16 5.72 -6.98
N LEU A 48 4.97 5.51 -5.92
CA LEU A 48 6.40 5.81 -5.95
C LEU A 48 7.24 4.71 -6.60
N LEU A 49 6.88 3.44 -6.36
CA LEU A 49 7.70 2.28 -6.71
C LEU A 49 7.07 1.42 -7.82
N GLY A 50 5.79 1.67 -8.11
CA GLY A 50 5.07 1.02 -9.19
C GLY A 50 4.04 -0.02 -8.71
N PRO A 51 3.20 -0.50 -9.66
CA PRO A 51 2.03 -1.33 -9.36
C PRO A 51 2.37 -2.66 -8.68
N PHE A 52 3.50 -3.27 -9.02
CA PHE A 52 3.89 -4.57 -8.45
C PHE A 52 4.27 -4.47 -6.97
N ILE A 53 4.93 -3.38 -6.58
CA ILE A 53 5.32 -3.15 -5.18
C ILE A 53 4.10 -2.74 -4.36
N GLY A 54 3.23 -1.89 -4.91
CA GLY A 54 1.93 -1.56 -4.30
C GLY A 54 1.03 -2.77 -4.09
N MET A 55 0.98 -3.68 -5.07
CA MET A 55 0.25 -4.94 -4.95
C MET A 55 0.77 -5.79 -3.78
N LEU A 56 2.10 -5.96 -3.70
CA LEU A 56 2.73 -6.76 -2.64
C LEU A 56 2.58 -6.15 -1.25
N THR A 57 2.72 -4.82 -1.12
CA THR A 57 2.54 -4.15 0.17
C THR A 57 1.11 -4.29 0.68
N GLY A 58 0.10 -4.10 -0.18
CA GLY A 58 -1.31 -4.24 0.18
C GLY A 58 -1.69 -5.67 0.58
N LEU A 59 -1.19 -6.66 -0.17
CA LEU A 59 -1.37 -8.07 0.15
C LEU A 59 -0.73 -8.41 1.49
N LEU A 60 0.55 -8.09 1.67
CA LEU A 60 1.28 -8.43 2.90
C LEU A 60 0.67 -7.75 4.13
N THR A 61 0.28 -6.47 4.02
CA THR A 61 -0.39 -5.75 5.11
C THR A 61 -1.68 -6.44 5.52
N ASN A 62 -2.59 -6.77 4.58
CA ASN A 62 -3.86 -7.41 4.93
C ASN A 62 -3.71 -8.87 5.38
N LEU A 63 -2.69 -9.58 4.86
CA LEU A 63 -2.38 -10.94 5.32
C LEU A 63 -1.82 -10.93 6.74
N LEU A 64 -0.89 -10.02 7.04
CA LEU A 64 -0.33 -9.83 8.38
C LEU A 64 -1.41 -9.43 9.38
N TRP A 65 -2.29 -8.48 9.01
CA TRP A 65 -3.41 -8.09 9.85
C TRP A 65 -4.43 -9.20 10.05
N GLY A 66 -4.74 -9.94 8.99
CA GLY A 66 -5.67 -11.06 9.06
C GLY A 66 -5.16 -12.21 9.93
N LEU A 67 -3.84 -12.40 9.99
CA LEU A 67 -3.20 -13.39 10.85
C LEU A 67 -3.15 -12.94 12.32
N LEU A 68 -2.94 -11.65 12.57
CA LEU A 68 -2.69 -11.12 13.92
C LEU A 68 -3.95 -10.74 14.69
N THR A 69 -5.06 -10.44 14.01
CA THR A 69 -6.21 -9.79 14.67
C THR A 69 -7.56 -10.34 14.24
N ASP A 70 -7.86 -10.37 12.95
CA ASP A 70 -9.17 -10.81 12.46
C ASP A 70 -9.07 -11.60 11.15
N PRO A 71 -9.46 -12.89 11.10
CA PRO A 71 -9.43 -13.70 9.88
C PRO A 71 -10.21 -13.10 8.69
N ILE A 72 -11.18 -12.22 8.99
CA ILE A 72 -11.98 -11.50 8.00
C ILE A 72 -11.10 -10.52 7.20
N ALA A 73 -10.08 -9.90 7.82
CA ALA A 73 -9.16 -9.00 7.12
C ALA A 73 -8.29 -9.75 6.08
N ALA A 74 -7.95 -11.02 6.34
CA ALA A 74 -7.25 -11.85 5.36
C ALA A 74 -8.09 -12.07 4.09
N ALA A 75 -9.42 -12.15 4.20
CA ALA A 75 -10.30 -12.28 3.04
C ALA A 75 -10.35 -11.01 2.17
N PHE A 76 -9.96 -9.85 2.71
CA PHE A 76 -9.83 -8.59 1.96
C PHE A 76 -8.44 -8.41 1.33
N ALA A 77 -7.47 -9.30 1.58
CA ALA A 77 -6.15 -9.25 0.96
C ALA A 77 -6.17 -9.20 -0.58
N PRO A 78 -7.03 -9.97 -1.30
CA PRO A 78 -7.14 -9.86 -2.76
C PRO A 78 -7.66 -8.49 -3.21
N VAL A 79 -8.52 -7.86 -2.42
CA VAL A 79 -9.06 -6.52 -2.71
C VAL A 79 -7.96 -5.47 -2.58
N ALA A 80 -7.19 -5.52 -1.49
CA ALA A 80 -6.04 -4.63 -1.28
C ALA A 80 -4.96 -4.81 -2.37
N MET A 81 -4.76 -6.05 -2.81
CA MET A 81 -3.87 -6.41 -3.90
C MET A 81 -4.29 -5.73 -5.21
N VAL A 82 -5.57 -5.78 -5.57
CA VAL A 82 -6.13 -5.10 -6.76
C VAL A 82 -6.03 -3.58 -6.62
N ILE A 83 -6.31 -3.02 -5.45
CA ILE A 83 -6.18 -1.57 -5.19
C ILE A 83 -4.73 -1.11 -5.42
N GLY A 84 -3.75 -1.81 -4.87
CA GLY A 84 -2.32 -1.49 -5.05
C GLY A 84 -1.88 -1.59 -6.52
N LEU A 85 -2.40 -2.59 -7.24
CA LEU A 85 -2.11 -2.79 -8.65
C LEU A 85 -2.72 -1.65 -9.50
N VAL A 86 -4.00 -1.34 -9.31
CA VAL A 86 -4.71 -0.28 -10.03
C VAL A 86 -4.14 1.10 -9.72
N ALA A 87 -3.88 1.40 -8.44
CA ALA A 87 -3.31 2.68 -8.02
C ALA A 87 -1.91 2.90 -8.62
N GLY A 88 -1.06 1.87 -8.62
CA GLY A 88 0.27 1.98 -9.22
C GLY A 88 0.23 2.02 -10.75
N TRP A 89 -0.79 1.42 -11.38
CA TRP A 89 -0.97 1.51 -12.83
C TRP A 89 -1.42 2.91 -13.25
N LEU A 90 -2.37 3.50 -12.52
CA LEU A 90 -2.82 4.89 -12.69
C LEU A 90 -1.70 5.90 -12.42
N ALA A 91 -0.86 5.66 -11.41
CA ALA A 91 0.34 6.45 -11.15
C ALA A 91 1.33 6.40 -12.31
N ARG A 92 1.54 5.19 -12.86
CA ARG A 92 2.42 4.99 -14.00
C ARG A 92 1.85 5.57 -15.31
N ALA A 93 0.52 5.64 -15.43
CA ALA A 93 -0.19 6.31 -16.51
C ALA A 93 -0.15 7.85 -16.41
N GLY A 94 0.46 8.41 -15.36
CA GLY A 94 0.63 9.85 -15.20
C GLY A 94 -0.62 10.59 -14.72
N TRP A 95 -1.63 9.89 -14.18
CA TRP A 95 -2.88 10.52 -13.71
C TRP A 95 -2.74 11.24 -12.37
N PHE A 96 -1.60 11.06 -11.68
CA PHE A 96 -1.24 11.78 -10.45
C PHE A 96 -0.27 12.95 -10.71
N VAL A 97 -0.19 13.45 -11.95
CA VAL A 97 0.50 14.72 -12.21
C VAL A 97 -0.32 15.87 -11.63
N PRO A 98 0.29 16.78 -10.85
CA PRO A 98 -0.40 17.96 -10.39
C PRO A 98 -0.85 18.78 -11.60
N CYS A 99 -2.07 19.31 -11.52
CA CYS A 99 -2.65 20.16 -12.56
C CYS A 99 -1.63 21.25 -12.98
N PRO A 100 -1.40 21.45 -14.30
CA PRO A 100 -0.54 22.54 -14.77
C PRO A 100 -1.09 23.86 -14.21
N LYS A 101 -0.22 24.64 -13.56
CA LYS A 101 -0.53 26.02 -13.17
C LYS A 101 -0.24 26.93 -14.33
#